data_AF-A0A958VY77-F1
#
_entry.id   AF-A0A958VY77-F1
#
_cell.length_a   1.000
_cell.length_b   1.000
_cell.length_c   1.000
_cell.angle_alpha   90.00
_cell.angle_beta   90.00
_cell.angle_gamma   90.00
#
_symmetry.space_group_name_H-M   'P 1'
#
loop_
_entity.id
_entity.type
_entity.pdbx_description
1 polymer ?
#
loop_
_entity_poly.entity_id
_entity_poly.type
_entity_poly.pdbx_seq_one_letter_code
_entity_poly.pdbx_strand_id
1 'polypeptide(L)'
;MNKRIQIITRHVLLIIAGIFISICFLELIVRAMGAKPSTYLRKFSMYDKSLGWIKTPNVEGEFIRGDRKIHEQMNSKGLRDREYTYQKETGVIRILV
;
A
#
# COMPACT_ATOMS: atom_id res chain seq x y z
N MET A 1 4.63 -14.59 -47.66
CA MET A 1 5.27 -13.97 -46.47
C MET A 1 6.76 -14.35 -46.48
N ASN A 2 7.68 -13.39 -46.35
CA ASN A 2 9.12 -13.64 -46.46
C ASN A 2 9.62 -14.63 -45.39
N LYS A 3 10.39 -15.65 -45.76
CA LYS A 3 10.94 -16.66 -44.81
C LYS A 3 11.69 -16.02 -43.64
N ARG A 4 12.39 -14.90 -43.89
CA ARG A 4 13.08 -14.12 -42.85
C ARG A 4 12.12 -13.52 -41.82
N ILE A 5 10.97 -13.03 -42.26
CA ILE A 5 9.94 -12.47 -41.37
C ILE A 5 9.36 -13.57 -40.49
N GLN A 6 9.07 -14.74 -41.04
CA GLN A 6 8.58 -15.90 -40.27
C GLN A 6 9.56 -16.33 -39.16
N ILE A 7 10.86 -16.31 -39.45
CA ILE A 7 11.90 -16.64 -38.47
C ILE A 7 11.89 -15.61 -37.34
N ILE A 8 11.92 -14.32 -37.66
CA ILE A 8 11.93 -13.24 -36.66
C ILE A 8 10.69 -13.31 -35.77
N THR A 9 9.50 -13.47 -36.36
CA THR A 9 8.24 -13.56 -35.61
C THR A 9 8.24 -14.72 -34.61
N ARG A 10 8.77 -15.89 -34.99
CA ARG A 10 8.90 -17.03 -34.06
C ARG A 10 9.80 -16.73 -32.88
N HIS A 11 10.94 -16.08 -33.10
CA HIS A 11 11.86 -15.72 -32.02
C HIS A 11 11.23 -14.71 -31.05
N VAL A 12 10.56 -13.69 -31.58
CA VAL A 12 9.84 -12.71 -30.77
C VAL A 12 8.75 -13.38 -29.93
N LEU A 13 7.97 -14.28 -30.52
CA LEU A 13 6.95 -15.04 -29.79
C LEU A 13 7.56 -15.91 -28.69
N LEU A 14 8.68 -16.58 -28.94
CA LEU A 14 9.38 -17.37 -27.93
C LEU A 14 9.90 -16.53 -26.78
N ILE A 15 10.44 -15.34 -27.06
CA ILE A 15 10.88 -14.39 -26.03
C ILE A 15 9.71 -13.94 -25.17
N ILE A 16 8.60 -13.54 -25.78
CA ILE A 16 7.39 -13.12 -25.07
C ILE A 16 6.85 -14.27 -24.20
N ALA A 17 6.77 -15.49 -24.75
CA ALA A 17 6.34 -16.67 -24.01
C ALA A 17 7.27 -16.96 -22.82
N GLY A 18 8.59 -16.84 -23.02
CA GLY A 18 9.58 -17.01 -21.95
C GLY A 18 9.38 -15.99 -20.82
N ILE A 19 9.26 -14.70 -21.16
CA ILE A 19 8.99 -13.63 -20.19
C ILE A 19 7.69 -13.91 -19.43
N PHE A 20 6.62 -14.30 -20.13
CA PHE A 20 5.33 -14.60 -19.51
C PHE A 20 5.44 -15.76 -18.52
N ILE A 21 6.08 -16.86 -18.92
CA ILE A 21 6.31 -18.02 -18.05
C ILE A 21 7.14 -17.63 -16.82
N SER A 22 8.21 -16.83 -17.00
CA SER A 22 9.02 -16.36 -15.88
C SER A 22 8.22 -15.51 -14.90
N ILE A 23 7.34 -14.62 -15.37
CA ILE A 23 6.45 -13.82 -14.50
C ILE A 23 5.48 -14.72 -13.74
N CYS A 24 4.86 -15.70 -14.41
CA CYS A 24 3.97 -16.66 -13.74
C CYS A 24 4.70 -17.48 -12.67
N PHE A 25 5.94 -17.90 -12.94
CA PHE A 25 6.74 -18.65 -11.99
C PHE A 25 7.14 -17.79 -10.78
N LEU A 26 7.52 -16.54 -11.02
CA LEU A 26 7.84 -15.57 -9.97
C LEU A 26 6.64 -15.31 -9.05
N GLU A 27 5.45 -15.09 -9.63
CA GLU A 27 4.21 -14.93 -8.87
C GLU A 27 3.91 -16.15 -8.00
N LEU A 28 4.12 -17.36 -8.53
CA LEU A 28 3.90 -18.60 -7.78
C LEU A 28 4.88 -18.72 -6.59
N ILE A 29 6.15 -18.39 -6.79
CA ILE A 29 7.16 -18.35 -5.71
C ILE A 29 6.75 -17.32 -4.65
N VAL A 30 6.38 -16.10 -5.05
CA VAL A 30 5.96 -15.03 -4.13
C VAL A 30 4.77 -15.48 -3.28
N ARG A 31 3.76 -16.13 -3.90
CA ARG A 31 2.61 -16.68 -3.17
C ARG A 31 2.99 -17.84 -2.25
N ALA A 32 3.87 -18.74 -2.70
CA ALA A 32 4.34 -19.87 -1.90
C ALA A 32 5.15 -19.41 -0.68
N MET A 33 5.88 -18.30 -0.77
CA MET A 33 6.58 -17.67 0.37
C MET A 33 5.62 -16.99 1.37
N GLY A 34 4.31 -17.04 1.14
CA GLY A 34 3.32 -16.48 2.05
C GLY A 34 3.20 -14.95 1.97
N ALA A 35 3.65 -14.33 0.86
CA ALA A 35 3.39 -12.93 0.61
C ALA A 35 1.88 -12.73 0.37
N LYS A 36 1.13 -12.51 1.45
CA LYS A 36 -0.28 -12.14 1.38
C LYS A 36 -0.39 -10.66 1.05
N PRO A 37 -1.28 -10.26 0.13
CA PRO A 37 -1.54 -8.85 -0.11
C PRO A 37 -1.97 -8.18 1.19
N SER A 38 -1.42 -7.00 1.46
CA SER A 38 -1.88 -6.19 2.58
C SER A 38 -3.25 -5.61 2.23
N THR A 39 -4.24 -5.91 3.06
CA THR A 39 -5.62 -5.43 2.84
C THR A 39 -5.99 -4.47 3.95
N TYR A 40 -6.44 -3.28 3.56
CA TYR A 40 -7.12 -2.36 4.44
C TYR A 40 -8.62 -2.69 4.44
N LEU A 41 -9.18 -2.98 5.62
CA LEU A 41 -10.63 -3.19 5.75
C LEU A 41 -11.43 -1.88 5.66
N ARG A 42 -10.76 -0.73 5.80
CA ARG A 42 -11.36 0.61 5.72
C ARG A 42 -10.41 1.60 5.07
N LYS A 43 -10.94 2.63 4.41
CA LYS A 43 -10.12 3.67 3.78
C LYS A 43 -9.58 4.64 4.83
N PHE A 44 -8.36 4.37 5.30
CA PHE A 44 -7.66 5.18 6.30
C PHE A 44 -7.13 6.52 5.77
N SER A 45 -7.12 6.71 4.46
CA SER A 45 -6.60 7.93 3.84
C SER A 45 -7.63 8.58 2.93
N MET A 46 -7.73 9.90 3.02
CA MET A 46 -8.53 10.74 2.15
C MET A 46 -7.65 11.79 1.49
N TYR A 47 -8.07 12.25 0.31
CA TYR A 47 -7.38 13.33 -0.37
C TYR A 47 -7.94 14.66 0.12
N ASP A 48 -7.03 15.54 0.54
CA ASP A 48 -7.24 16.93 0.89
C ASP A 48 -6.54 17.81 -0.16
N LYS A 49 -7.22 18.85 -0.64
CA LYS A 49 -6.70 19.70 -1.73
C LYS A 49 -5.46 20.51 -1.31
N SER A 50 -5.34 20.85 -0.03
CA SER A 50 -4.29 21.71 0.50
C SER A 50 -3.07 20.92 1.00
N LEU A 51 -3.32 19.76 1.62
CA LEU A 51 -2.29 18.93 2.25
C LEU A 51 -1.97 17.64 1.48
N GLY A 52 -2.71 17.36 0.39
CA GLY A 52 -2.57 16.12 -0.36
C GLY A 52 -3.22 14.94 0.37
N TRP A 53 -2.49 13.84 0.53
CA TRP A 53 -3.04 12.66 1.20
C TRP A 53 -2.96 12.79 2.72
N ILE A 54 -4.11 12.85 3.37
CA ILE A 54 -4.24 12.85 4.83
C ILE A 54 -4.89 11.58 5.32
N LYS A 55 -4.76 11.29 6.61
CA LYS A 55 -5.51 10.23 7.26
C LYS A 55 -6.93 10.70 7.57
N THR A 56 -7.90 9.81 7.38
CA THR A 56 -9.31 10.08 7.67
C THR A 56 -9.48 10.32 9.18
N PRO A 57 -10.00 11.48 9.63
CA PRO A 57 -10.25 11.73 11.04
C PRO A 57 -11.23 10.75 11.68
N ASN A 58 -11.03 10.43 12.96
CA ASN A 58 -11.88 9.52 13.75
C ASN A 58 -12.08 8.13 13.12
N VAL A 59 -11.18 7.72 12.21
CA VAL A 59 -11.26 6.39 11.59
C VAL A 59 -10.65 5.36 12.51
N GLU A 60 -11.34 4.24 12.62
CA GLU A 60 -10.89 3.06 13.34
C GLU A 60 -11.09 1.83 12.44
N GLY A 61 -10.15 0.90 12.51
CA GLY A 61 -10.25 -0.36 11.80
C GLY A 61 -9.01 -1.24 11.95
N GLU A 62 -9.03 -2.35 11.21
CA GLU A 62 -7.92 -3.31 11.20
C GLU A 62 -7.16 -3.21 9.87
N PHE A 63 -5.83 -3.17 9.98
CA PHE A 63 -4.91 -3.39 8.87
C PHE A 63 -4.35 -4.80 8.95
N ILE A 64 -4.57 -5.59 7.89
CA ILE A 64 -4.10 -6.97 7.84
C ILE A 64 -2.80 -7.01 7.03
N ARG A 65 -1.71 -7.44 7.68
CA ARG A 65 -0.39 -7.63 7.04
C ARG A 65 0.10 -9.05 7.29
N GLY A 66 -0.01 -9.90 6.27
CA GLY A 66 0.26 -11.32 6.42
C GLY A 66 -0.76 -11.94 7.37
N ASP A 67 -0.26 -12.55 8.45
CA ASP A 67 -1.09 -13.15 9.50
C ASP A 67 -1.33 -12.21 10.69
N ARG A 68 -0.82 -10.98 10.62
CA ARG A 68 -0.98 -9.99 11.69
C ARG A 68 -2.14 -9.06 11.40
N LYS A 69 -3.02 -8.93 12.39
CA LYS A 69 -4.01 -7.87 12.46
C LYS A 69 -3.47 -6.74 13.31
N ILE A 70 -3.38 -5.55 12.73
CA ILE A 70 -2.94 -4.34 13.41
C ILE A 70 -4.18 -3.46 13.56
N HIS A 71 -4.57 -3.23 14.81
CA HIS A 71 -5.62 -2.26 15.11
C HIS A 71 -5.07 -0.85 14.95
N GLU A 72 -5.74 -0.03 14.15
CA GLU A 72 -5.39 1.38 13.94
C GLU A 72 -6.60 2.27 14.27
N GLN A 73 -6.37 3.28 15.10
CA GLN A 73 -7.33 4.32 15.44
C GLN A 73 -6.67 5.69 15.22
N MET A 74 -7.41 6.60 14.61
CA MET A 74 -7.01 7.98 14.40
C MET A 74 -7.88 8.91 15.24
N ASN A 75 -7.28 9.95 15.79
CA ASN A 75 -8.00 10.98 16.54
C ASN A 75 -8.77 11.94 15.62
N SER A 76 -9.35 13.01 16.18
CA SER A 76 -10.16 13.99 15.44
C SER A 76 -9.37 14.79 14.40
N LYS A 77 -8.04 14.69 14.43
CA LYS A 77 -7.12 15.32 13.49
C LYS A 77 -6.51 14.35 12.49
N GLY A 78 -6.92 13.07 12.53
CA GLY A 78 -6.35 12.04 11.67
C GLY A 78 -4.96 11.57 12.13
N LEU A 79 -4.54 11.87 13.36
CA LEU A 79 -3.25 11.43 13.88
C LEU A 79 -3.42 10.13 14.69
N ARG A 80 -2.42 9.25 14.61
CA ARG A 80 -2.37 7.99 15.38
C ARG A 80 -1.77 8.23 16.78
N ASP A 81 -2.27 9.24 17.47
CA ASP A 81 -1.88 9.62 18.82
C ASP A 81 -3.13 10.04 19.61
N ARG A 82 -2.98 10.28 20.92
CA ARG A 82 -4.04 10.83 21.77
C ARG A 82 -4.54 12.17 21.24
N GLU A 83 -5.73 12.54 21.70
CA GLU A 83 -6.28 13.84 21.38
C GLU A 83 -5.51 14.94 22.12
N TYR A 84 -5.17 16.02 21.41
CA TYR A 84 -4.49 17.17 22.01
C TYR A 84 -5.25 18.44 21.67
N THR A 85 -5.53 19.27 22.66
CA THR A 85 -6.05 20.61 22.41
C THR A 85 -4.94 21.54 21.90
N TYR A 86 -5.27 22.39 20.94
CA TYR A 86 -4.35 23.46 20.53
C TYR A 86 -4.23 24.55 21.60
N GLN A 87 -5.28 24.76 22.40
CA GLN A 87 -5.27 25.75 23.46
C GLN A 87 -4.22 25.37 24.50
N LYS A 88 -3.23 26.24 24.70
CA LYS A 88 -2.17 26.05 25.68
C LYS A 88 -2.70 26.43 27.04
N GLU A 89 -2.60 25.53 28.00
CA GLU A 89 -2.95 25.80 29.40
C GLU A 89 -1.98 26.80 30.03
N THR A 90 -2.51 27.70 30.86
CA THR A 90 -1.72 28.69 31.57
C THR A 90 -0.72 28.00 32.50
N GLY A 91 0.55 28.40 32.43
CA GLY A 91 1.63 27.82 33.24
C GLY A 91 2.23 26.51 32.72
N VAL A 92 1.69 25.93 31.64
CA VAL A 92 2.24 24.70 31.04
C VAL A 92 3.26 25.05 29.96
N ILE A 93 4.42 24.40 29.96
CA ILE A 93 5.41 24.46 28.87
C ILE A 93 5.22 23.23 27.99
N ARG A 94 4.97 23.43 26.69
CA ARG A 94 4.95 22.36 25.70
C ARG A 94 6.32 22.30 25.03
N ILE A 95 6.96 21.14 25.08
CA ILE A 95 8.17 20.87 24.32
C ILE A 95 7.72 20.21 23.02
N LEU A 96 8.07 20.83 21.89
CA LEU A 96 7.95 20.17 20.59
C LEU A 96 9.10 19.17 20.50
N VAL A 97 8.76 17.89 20.37
CA VAL A 97 9.72 16.81 20.12
C VAL A 97 9.68 16.48 18.64
#